data_AF-A0A3C1WN90-F1
#
_entry.id   AF-A0A3C1WN90-F1
#
_cell.length_a   1.000
_cell.length_b   1.000
_cell.length_c   1.000
_cell.angle_alpha   90.00
_cell.angle_beta   90.00
_cell.angle_gamma   90.00
#
_symmetry.space_group_name_H-M   'P 1'
#
loop_
_entity.id
_entity.type
_entity.pdbx_description
1 polymer ?
#
loop_
_entity_poly.entity_id
_entity_poly.type
_entity_poly.pdbx_seq_one_letter_code
_entity_poly.pdbx_strand_id
1 'polypeptide(L)'
;MIYILLGQIIYAMLNDYCKIMGIEHDASEMEIKRSFRKRSRELHPEFNSAPDAEQQFILLNEAYDILTHRKTRELFEEDLGTYHNPETYPSYKHYVTIARERATVHARLPFKEFTRSKFYQSTHTYPYVMFVAEMVGALLMICVPYLLMVSENNKPIGVASLFVALPAGIFFLVQSLSGFSAMKKYKGKTKVSKVKAQVQKS
;
A
#
# COMPACT_ATOMS: atom_id res chain seq x y z
N MET A 1 3.38 30.82 17.01
CA MET A 1 2.35 30.20 17.88
C MET A 1 1.26 29.50 17.07
N ILE A 2 0.75 30.13 16.02
CA ILE A 2 -0.21 29.57 15.04
C ILE A 2 0.24 28.24 14.42
N TYR A 3 1.46 28.16 13.88
CA TYR A 3 2.00 26.93 13.26
C TYR A 3 2.08 25.72 14.21
N ILE A 4 2.21 25.97 15.52
CA ILE A 4 2.26 24.90 16.53
C ILE A 4 0.86 24.33 16.75
N LEU A 5 -0.16 25.18 16.84
CA LEU A 5 -1.56 24.76 17.00
C LEU A 5 -2.08 24.01 15.75
N LEU A 6 -1.69 24.48 14.57
CA LEU A 6 -2.03 23.85 13.28
C LEU A 6 -1.38 22.47 13.17
N GLY A 7 -0.10 22.33 13.55
CA GLY A 7 0.58 21.05 13.64
C GLY A 7 -0.16 20.07 14.56
N GLN A 8 -0.72 20.54 15.68
CA GLN A 8 -1.43 19.66 16.62
C GLN A 8 -2.77 19.13 16.11
N ILE A 9 -3.54 19.93 15.37
CA ILE A 9 -4.85 19.48 14.85
C ILE A 9 -4.68 18.45 13.73
N ILE A 10 -3.75 18.72 12.81
CA ILE A 10 -3.41 17.80 11.71
C ILE A 10 -2.87 16.48 12.28
N TYR A 11 -1.99 16.58 13.28
CA TYR A 11 -1.42 15.44 13.98
C TYR A 11 -2.50 14.63 14.70
N ALA A 12 -3.44 15.28 15.40
CA ALA A 12 -4.53 14.60 16.08
C ALA A 12 -5.42 13.81 15.10
N MET A 13 -5.77 14.42 13.97
CA MET A 13 -6.61 13.78 12.95
C MET A 13 -5.92 12.64 12.20
N LEU A 14 -4.67 12.83 11.78
CA LEU A 14 -3.85 11.75 11.20
C LEU A 14 -3.70 10.58 12.18
N ASN A 15 -3.49 10.89 13.46
CA ASN A 15 -3.40 9.89 14.51
C ASN A 15 -4.73 9.13 14.68
N ASP A 16 -5.87 9.81 14.58
CA ASP A 16 -7.18 9.15 14.61
C ASP A 16 -7.39 8.24 13.40
N TYR A 17 -6.96 8.64 12.19
CA TYR A 17 -6.95 7.73 11.03
C TYR A 17 -5.99 6.55 11.20
N CYS A 18 -4.81 6.76 11.79
CA CYS A 18 -3.89 5.67 12.12
C CYS A 18 -4.52 4.69 13.12
N LYS A 19 -5.25 5.17 14.13
CA LYS A 19 -6.02 4.31 15.07
C LYS A 19 -7.14 3.56 14.36
N ILE A 20 -7.90 4.22 13.47
CA ILE A 20 -8.91 3.59 12.60
C ILE A 20 -8.28 2.53 11.69
N MET A 21 -7.00 2.65 11.35
CA MET A 21 -6.26 1.64 10.60
C MET A 21 -5.49 0.66 11.49
N GLY A 22 -5.38 0.90 12.80
CA GLY A 22 -4.67 0.03 13.74
C GLY A 22 -3.17 -0.06 13.43
N ILE A 23 -2.59 1.07 13.05
CA ILE A 23 -1.17 1.22 12.72
C ILE A 23 -0.56 2.35 13.56
N GLU A 24 0.77 2.36 13.65
CA GLU A 24 1.50 3.44 14.30
C GLU A 24 1.49 4.72 13.44
N HIS A 25 1.75 5.87 14.07
CA HIS A 25 1.71 7.17 13.40
C HIS A 25 2.79 7.32 12.32
N ASP A 26 3.92 6.65 12.50
CA ASP A 26 5.06 6.59 11.58
C ASP A 26 5.01 5.39 10.62
N ALA A 27 3.88 4.68 10.57
CA ALA A 27 3.70 3.53 9.70
C ALA A 27 4.01 3.87 8.23
N SER A 28 4.78 2.99 7.62
CA SER A 28 5.15 3.08 6.21
C SER A 28 3.93 2.97 5.29
N GLU A 29 4.04 3.49 4.07
CA GLU A 29 2.99 3.33 3.04
C GLU A 29 2.66 1.83 2.80
N MET A 30 3.65 0.95 2.96
CA MET A 30 3.48 -0.49 2.85
C MET A 30 2.58 -1.05 3.98
N GLU A 31 2.80 -0.60 5.21
CA GLU A 31 2.00 -0.98 6.38
C GLU A 31 0.59 -0.43 6.29
N ILE A 32 0.43 0.83 5.87
CA ILE A 32 -0.86 1.45 5.57
C ILE A 32 -1.66 0.58 4.59
N LYS A 33 -1.07 0.26 3.44
CA LYS A 33 -1.70 -0.58 2.42
C LYS A 33 -1.99 -1.99 2.93
N ARG A 34 -1.10 -2.57 3.74
CA ARG A 34 -1.27 -3.91 4.33
C ARG A 34 -2.41 -3.95 5.32
N SER A 35 -2.47 -2.99 6.24
CA SER A 35 -3.52 -2.91 7.24
C SER A 35 -4.88 -2.67 6.58
N PHE A 36 -4.95 -1.74 5.63
CA PHE A 36 -6.18 -1.46 4.89
C PHE A 36 -6.76 -2.72 4.23
N ARG A 37 -5.94 -3.54 3.57
CA ARG A 37 -6.41 -4.81 2.98
C ARG A 37 -7.01 -5.76 4.01
N LYS A 38 -6.34 -5.91 5.16
CA LYS A 38 -6.78 -6.79 6.24
C LYS A 38 -8.11 -6.31 6.80
N ARG A 39 -8.15 -5.06 7.25
CA ARG A 39 -9.34 -4.45 7.86
C ARG A 39 -10.49 -4.29 6.89
N SER A 40 -10.23 -4.09 5.59
CA SER A 40 -11.29 -4.01 4.58
C SER A 40 -12.09 -5.29 4.50
N ARG A 41 -11.48 -6.46 4.73
CA ARG A 41 -12.21 -7.73 4.76
C ARG A 41 -13.00 -7.90 6.06
N GLU A 42 -12.43 -7.48 7.17
CA GLU A 42 -13.03 -7.59 8.50
C GLU A 42 -14.23 -6.66 8.68
N LEU A 43 -14.13 -5.44 8.16
CA LEU A 43 -15.13 -4.38 8.37
C LEU A 43 -16.17 -4.29 7.24
N HIS A 44 -16.03 -5.05 6.15
CA HIS A 44 -16.97 -4.97 5.03
C HIS A 44 -18.39 -5.34 5.48
N PRO A 45 -19.45 -4.59 5.08
CA PRO A 45 -20.83 -4.86 5.51
C PRO A 45 -21.36 -6.26 5.13
N GLU A 46 -20.80 -6.87 4.09
CA GLU A 46 -21.11 -8.26 3.70
C GLU A 46 -20.72 -9.30 4.78
N PHE A 47 -19.70 -9.02 5.59
CA PHE A 47 -19.20 -9.95 6.61
C PHE A 47 -19.36 -9.43 8.05
N ASN A 48 -19.47 -8.11 8.22
CA ASN A 48 -19.63 -7.47 9.51
C ASN A 48 -21.11 -7.17 9.76
N SER A 49 -21.71 -7.85 10.74
CA SER A 49 -23.13 -7.68 11.11
C SER A 49 -23.39 -6.55 12.12
N ALA A 50 -22.36 -5.77 12.49
CA ALA A 50 -22.55 -4.63 13.37
C ALA A 50 -23.50 -3.59 12.74
N PRO A 51 -24.35 -2.92 13.53
CA PRO A 51 -25.31 -1.94 13.01
C PRO A 51 -24.63 -0.74 12.35
N ASP A 52 -23.35 -0.50 12.66
CA ASP A 52 -22.51 0.56 12.13
C ASP A 52 -21.44 0.05 11.13
N ALA A 53 -21.57 -1.17 10.61
CA ALA A 53 -20.59 -1.78 9.71
C ALA A 53 -20.32 -0.94 8.45
N GLU A 54 -21.36 -0.35 7.86
CA GLU A 54 -21.22 0.54 6.69
C GLU A 54 -20.38 1.77 7.06
N GLN A 55 -20.67 2.41 8.19
CA GLN A 55 -19.96 3.57 8.69
C GLN A 55 -18.50 3.25 9.02
N GLN A 56 -18.23 2.11 9.66
CA GLN A 56 -16.87 1.67 9.96
C GLN A 56 -16.06 1.41 8.69
N PHE A 57 -16.68 0.79 7.68
CA PHE A 57 -16.02 0.57 6.39
C PHE A 57 -15.77 1.89 5.65
N ILE A 58 -16.72 2.83 5.70
CA ILE A 58 -16.55 4.16 5.12
C ILE A 58 -15.35 4.88 5.74
N LEU A 59 -15.28 4.90 7.08
CA LEU A 59 -14.18 5.52 7.83
C LEU A 59 -12.83 4.88 7.49
N LEU A 60 -12.78 3.55 7.31
CA LEU A 60 -11.56 2.86 6.90
C LEU A 60 -11.09 3.29 5.50
N ASN A 61 -12.00 3.41 4.54
CA ASN A 61 -11.67 3.85 3.18
C ASN A 61 -11.22 5.31 3.17
N GLU A 62 -11.91 6.18 3.91
CA GLU A 62 -11.55 7.59 4.12
C GLU A 62 -10.13 7.71 4.71
N ALA A 63 -9.85 6.97 5.79
CA ALA A 63 -8.53 6.92 6.41
C ALA A 63 -7.43 6.52 5.42
N TYR A 64 -7.65 5.47 4.62
CA TYR A 64 -6.68 5.03 3.63
C TYR A 64 -6.44 6.06 2.52
N ASP A 65 -7.50 6.69 2.01
CA ASP A 65 -7.43 7.70 0.95
C ASP A 65 -6.61 8.92 1.41
N ILE A 66 -6.85 9.38 2.64
CA ILE A 66 -6.11 10.51 3.25
C ILE A 66 -4.66 10.13 3.55
N LEU A 67 -4.41 8.97 4.15
CA LEU A 67 -3.06 8.55 4.56
C LEU A 67 -2.15 8.21 3.37
N THR A 68 -2.70 7.79 2.23
CA THR A 68 -1.90 7.43 1.04
C THR A 68 -1.64 8.59 0.08
N HIS A 69 -2.47 9.64 0.09
CA HIS A 69 -2.28 10.77 -0.81
C HIS A 69 -1.39 11.87 -0.20
N ARG A 70 -0.10 11.81 -0.53
CA ARG A 70 0.92 12.83 -0.20
C ARG A 70 0.49 14.26 -0.60
N LYS A 71 -0.17 14.41 -1.75
CA LYS A 71 -0.66 15.71 -2.22
C LYS A 71 -1.80 16.26 -1.35
N THR A 72 -2.63 15.40 -0.78
CA THR A 72 -3.65 15.80 0.21
C THR A 72 -2.97 16.27 1.49
N ARG A 73 -1.86 15.63 1.89
CA ARG A 73 -1.04 16.01 3.04
C ARG A 73 -0.28 17.33 2.82
N GLU A 74 0.28 17.54 1.64
CA GLU A 74 0.95 18.79 1.24
C GLU A 74 -0.04 19.95 1.05
N LEU A 75 -1.20 19.70 0.41
CA LEU A 75 -2.30 20.69 0.33
C LEU A 75 -2.83 21.02 1.72
N PHE A 76 -2.86 20.06 2.64
CA PHE A 76 -3.10 20.31 4.06
C PHE A 76 -2.10 21.34 4.59
N GLU A 77 -0.81 21.04 4.46
CA GLU A 77 0.28 21.90 4.96
C GLU A 77 0.24 23.32 4.35
N GLU A 78 -0.11 23.45 3.07
CA GLU A 78 -0.22 24.73 2.34
C GLU A 78 -1.47 25.55 2.74
N ASP A 79 -2.66 24.92 2.82
CA ASP A 79 -3.90 25.63 3.17
C ASP A 79 -3.86 26.14 4.63
N LEU A 80 -3.28 25.35 5.54
CA LEU A 80 -3.17 25.69 6.97
C LEU A 80 -2.23 26.87 7.25
N GLY A 81 -1.32 27.23 6.34
CA GLY A 81 -0.54 28.47 6.44
C GLY A 81 -1.39 29.74 6.37
N THR A 82 -2.62 29.66 5.86
CA THR A 82 -3.47 30.81 5.50
C THR A 82 -4.71 30.96 6.39
N TYR A 83 -5.15 29.90 7.09
CA TYR A 83 -6.40 29.89 7.89
C TYR A 83 -6.17 29.27 9.29
N HIS A 84 -7.04 29.56 10.27
CA HIS A 84 -6.92 29.07 11.68
C HIS A 84 -8.01 28.09 12.13
N ASN A 85 -8.98 27.75 11.29
CA ASN A 85 -10.09 26.88 11.67
C ASN A 85 -10.29 25.70 10.67
N PRO A 86 -10.09 24.44 11.11
CA PRO A 86 -10.27 23.20 10.35
C PRO A 86 -11.61 23.05 9.63
N GLU A 87 -12.68 23.63 10.18
CA GLU A 87 -14.02 23.52 9.60
C GLU A 87 -14.27 24.53 8.46
N THR A 88 -13.40 25.53 8.31
CA THR A 88 -13.53 26.62 7.32
C THR A 88 -12.70 26.40 6.06
N TYR A 89 -11.94 25.30 5.96
CA TYR A 89 -11.15 24.96 4.78
C TYR A 89 -12.03 24.36 3.67
N PRO A 90 -12.32 25.10 2.58
CA PRO A 90 -13.18 24.59 1.52
C PRO A 90 -12.53 23.40 0.80
N SER A 91 -11.20 23.45 0.63
CA SER A 91 -10.40 22.42 -0.03
C SER A 91 -10.38 21.11 0.77
N TYR A 92 -10.06 21.17 2.07
CA TYR A 92 -10.03 19.99 2.94
C TYR A 92 -11.39 19.31 3.05
N LYS A 93 -12.44 20.08 3.35
CA LYS A 93 -13.82 19.56 3.43
C LYS A 93 -14.21 18.91 2.11
N HIS A 94 -13.81 19.50 0.98
CA HIS A 94 -14.03 18.94 -0.34
C HIS A 94 -13.31 17.59 -0.53
N TYR A 95 -12.03 17.47 -0.14
CA TYR A 95 -11.29 16.20 -0.24
C TYR A 95 -11.90 15.08 0.60
N VAL A 96 -12.24 15.37 1.86
CA VAL A 96 -12.90 14.40 2.75
C VAL A 96 -14.27 14.01 2.21
N THR A 97 -15.05 14.98 1.72
CA THR A 97 -16.37 14.71 1.15
C THR A 97 -16.25 13.77 -0.06
N ILE A 98 -15.31 14.03 -0.98
CA ILE A 98 -15.08 13.15 -2.12
C ILE A 98 -14.61 11.76 -1.67
N ALA A 99 -13.67 11.68 -0.71
CA ALA A 99 -13.21 10.40 -0.18
C ALA A 99 -14.36 9.59 0.44
N ARG A 100 -15.24 10.26 1.19
CA ARG A 100 -16.44 9.67 1.79
C ARG A 100 -17.47 9.24 0.75
N GLU A 101 -17.71 10.04 -0.28
CA GLU A 101 -18.58 9.66 -1.40
C GLU A 101 -18.06 8.40 -2.09
N ARG A 102 -16.76 8.32 -2.41
CA ARG A 102 -16.15 7.10 -2.96
C ARG A 102 -16.30 5.91 -2.02
N ALA A 103 -16.05 6.12 -0.73
CA ALA A 103 -16.15 5.09 0.30
C ALA A 103 -17.59 4.56 0.46
N THR A 104 -18.62 5.41 0.38
CA THR A 104 -20.03 4.98 0.44
C THR A 104 -20.40 4.10 -0.75
N VAL A 105 -19.90 4.42 -1.95
CA VAL A 105 -20.09 3.56 -3.12
C VAL A 105 -19.43 2.20 -2.86
N HIS A 106 -18.23 2.16 -2.32
CA HIS A 106 -17.52 0.93 -2.01
C HIS A 106 -18.20 0.07 -0.92
N ALA A 107 -18.80 0.69 0.09
CA ALA A 107 -19.48 -0.01 1.18
C ALA A 107 -20.71 -0.80 0.71
N ARG A 108 -21.35 -0.37 -0.37
CA ARG A 108 -22.55 -0.98 -0.95
C ARG A 108 -22.26 -2.07 -1.98
N LEU A 109 -21.01 -2.17 -2.44
CA LEU A 109 -20.61 -3.20 -3.40
C LEU A 109 -20.43 -4.54 -2.69
N PRO A 110 -20.71 -5.68 -3.36
CA PRO A 110 -20.23 -6.97 -2.88
C PRO A 110 -18.70 -6.94 -2.78
N PHE A 111 -18.12 -7.59 -1.76
CA PHE A 111 -16.69 -7.53 -1.48
C PHE A 111 -15.84 -8.00 -2.67
N LYS A 112 -16.33 -9.00 -3.41
CA LYS A 112 -15.70 -9.51 -4.64
C LYS A 112 -15.59 -8.46 -5.74
N GLU A 113 -16.53 -7.51 -5.80
CA GLU A 113 -16.50 -6.39 -6.74
C GLU A 113 -15.64 -5.25 -6.23
N PHE A 114 -15.75 -4.94 -4.93
CA PHE A 114 -14.88 -3.96 -4.27
C PHE A 114 -13.39 -4.30 -4.46
N THR A 115 -13.00 -5.57 -4.28
CA THR A 115 -11.61 -6.02 -4.49
C THR A 115 -11.12 -5.92 -5.94
N ARG A 116 -12.05 -5.76 -6.91
CA ARG A 116 -11.73 -5.53 -8.32
C ARG A 116 -11.67 -4.05 -8.68
N SER A 117 -12.08 -3.14 -7.79
CA SER A 117 -11.98 -1.71 -7.99
C SER A 117 -10.52 -1.27 -8.15
N LYS A 118 -10.28 -0.18 -8.89
CA LYS A 118 -8.94 0.43 -8.98
C LYS A 118 -8.43 0.89 -7.61
N PHE A 119 -9.35 1.34 -6.76
CA PHE A 119 -9.07 1.79 -5.40
C PHE A 119 -8.44 0.67 -4.56
N TYR A 120 -9.12 -0.46 -4.40
CA TYR A 120 -8.57 -1.60 -3.63
C TYR A 120 -7.31 -2.17 -4.29
N GLN A 121 -7.28 -2.23 -5.63
CA GLN A 121 -6.13 -2.72 -6.38
C GLN A 121 -4.86 -1.89 -6.13
N SER A 122 -4.97 -0.57 -5.97
CA SER A 122 -3.84 0.31 -5.65
C SER A 122 -3.04 -0.12 -4.42
N THR A 123 -3.71 -0.81 -3.48
CA THR A 123 -3.09 -1.33 -2.26
C THR A 123 -2.05 -2.40 -2.58
N HIS A 124 -2.31 -3.25 -3.59
CA HIS A 124 -1.46 -4.38 -3.98
C HIS A 124 -0.28 -3.91 -4.84
N THR A 125 0.43 -2.90 -4.36
CA THR A 125 1.77 -2.58 -4.84
C THR A 125 2.72 -3.66 -4.33
N TYR A 126 2.62 -4.88 -4.89
CA TYR A 126 3.73 -5.83 -4.85
C TYR A 126 4.78 -5.21 -5.77
N PRO A 127 5.81 -4.56 -5.21
CA PRO A 127 6.52 -3.58 -5.97
C PRO A 127 7.46 -4.36 -6.88
N TYR A 128 7.33 -4.12 -8.17
CA TYR A 128 8.31 -4.53 -9.16
C TYR A 128 9.75 -4.25 -8.67
N VAL A 129 9.93 -3.18 -7.90
CA VAL A 129 11.18 -2.83 -7.21
C VAL A 129 11.63 -3.91 -6.21
N MET A 130 10.77 -4.49 -5.37
CA MET A 130 11.20 -5.57 -4.45
C MET A 130 11.47 -6.86 -5.22
N PHE A 131 10.69 -7.18 -6.26
CA PHE A 131 10.99 -8.30 -7.15
C PHE A 131 12.37 -8.14 -7.82
N VAL A 132 12.65 -6.94 -8.36
CA VAL A 132 13.94 -6.62 -8.98
C VAL A 132 15.07 -6.60 -7.95
N ALA A 133 14.84 -6.04 -6.75
CA ALA A 133 15.84 -6.00 -5.68
C ALA A 133 16.19 -7.42 -5.19
N GLU A 134 15.20 -8.31 -5.05
CA GLU A 134 15.40 -9.72 -4.72
C GLU A 134 16.17 -10.46 -5.83
N MET A 135 15.85 -10.21 -7.10
CA MET A 135 16.61 -10.77 -8.23
C MET A 135 18.06 -10.30 -8.21
N VAL A 136 18.31 -9.00 -8.01
CA VAL A 136 19.66 -8.44 -7.94
C VAL A 136 20.43 -9.01 -6.74
N GLY A 137 19.81 -9.07 -5.56
CA GLY A 137 20.41 -9.64 -4.36
C GLY A 137 20.76 -11.12 -4.53
N ALA A 138 19.88 -11.90 -5.15
CA ALA A 138 20.14 -13.32 -5.42
C ALA A 138 21.28 -13.52 -6.44
N LEU A 139 21.35 -12.69 -7.48
CA LEU A 139 22.47 -12.70 -8.43
C LEU A 139 23.79 -12.34 -7.74
N LEU A 140 23.82 -11.34 -6.86
CA LEU A 140 25.01 -11.00 -6.08
C LEU A 140 25.46 -12.16 -5.18
N MET A 141 24.53 -12.85 -4.52
CA MET A 141 24.85 -14.02 -3.67
C MET A 141 25.34 -15.25 -4.46
N ILE A 142 25.12 -15.30 -5.76
CA ILE A 142 25.66 -16.37 -6.62
C ILE A 142 26.99 -15.93 -7.24
N CYS A 143 27.05 -14.71 -7.78
CA CYS A 143 28.19 -14.21 -8.52
C CYS A 143 29.38 -13.83 -7.62
N VAL A 144 29.15 -13.16 -6.47
CA VAL A 144 30.24 -12.68 -5.60
C VAL A 144 31.05 -13.85 -5.01
N PRO A 145 30.43 -14.90 -4.43
CA PRO A 145 31.17 -16.06 -3.93
C PRO A 145 31.93 -16.82 -5.03
N TYR A 146 31.36 -16.90 -6.23
CA TYR A 146 32.04 -17.50 -7.39
C TYR A 146 33.27 -16.70 -7.80
N LEU A 147 33.15 -15.37 -7.90
CA LEU A 147 34.28 -14.48 -8.19
C LEU A 147 35.36 -14.54 -7.11
N LEU A 148 34.97 -14.62 -5.83
CA LEU A 148 35.91 -14.80 -4.72
C LEU A 148 36.64 -16.14 -4.79
N MET A 149 35.94 -17.24 -5.11
CA MET A 149 36.57 -18.55 -5.32
C MET A 149 37.64 -18.49 -6.41
N VAL A 150 37.33 -17.87 -7.55
CA VAL A 150 38.27 -17.71 -8.68
C VAL A 150 39.44 -16.78 -8.31
N SER A 151 39.15 -15.64 -7.69
CA SER A 151 40.16 -14.64 -7.30
C SER A 151 41.15 -15.17 -6.27
N GLU A 152 40.69 -16.05 -5.37
CA GLU A 152 41.52 -16.65 -4.32
C GLU A 152 42.17 -17.97 -4.77
N ASN A 153 42.20 -18.28 -6.07
CA ASN A 153 42.77 -19.53 -6.61
C ASN A 153 42.22 -20.78 -5.90
N ASN A 154 40.91 -20.84 -5.67
CA ASN A 154 40.21 -21.94 -5.01
C ASN A 154 40.67 -22.23 -3.57
N LYS A 155 41.19 -21.24 -2.84
CA LYS A 155 41.44 -21.41 -1.40
C LYS A 155 40.16 -21.86 -0.67
N PRO A 156 40.30 -22.61 0.44
CA PRO A 156 39.15 -23.14 1.19
C PRO A 156 38.11 -22.09 1.57
N ILE A 157 38.52 -20.85 1.85
CA ILE A 157 37.61 -19.77 2.22
C ILE A 157 36.67 -19.35 1.07
N GLY A 158 37.17 -19.31 -0.17
CA GLY A 158 36.37 -19.01 -1.35
C GLY A 158 35.39 -20.14 -1.66
N VAL A 159 35.84 -21.40 -1.56
CA VAL A 159 35.00 -22.58 -1.75
C VAL A 159 33.90 -22.67 -0.68
N ALA A 160 34.24 -22.43 0.59
CA ALA A 160 33.28 -22.44 1.69
C ALA A 160 32.19 -21.37 1.52
N SER A 161 32.54 -20.20 0.97
CA SER A 161 31.56 -19.13 0.73
C SER A 161 30.45 -19.54 -0.25
N LEU A 162 30.75 -20.39 -1.24
CA LEU A 162 29.75 -20.93 -2.18
C LEU A 162 28.73 -21.82 -1.46
N PHE A 163 29.17 -22.72 -0.58
CA PHE A 163 28.27 -23.62 0.14
C PHE A 163 27.31 -22.89 1.07
N VAL A 164 27.68 -21.70 1.55
CA VAL A 164 26.82 -20.88 2.41
C VAL A 164 25.88 -20.01 1.58
N ALA A 165 26.41 -19.30 0.58
CA ALA A 165 25.65 -18.26 -0.13
C ALA A 165 24.80 -18.79 -1.29
N LEU A 166 25.21 -19.87 -1.95
CA LEU A 166 24.51 -20.40 -3.12
C LEU A 166 23.12 -20.97 -2.78
N PRO A 167 22.91 -21.75 -1.69
CA PRO A 167 21.58 -22.17 -1.28
C PRO A 167 20.66 -20.99 -0.96
N ALA A 168 21.19 -19.94 -0.31
CA ALA A 168 20.44 -18.72 -0.02
C ALA A 168 20.05 -17.99 -1.32
N GLY A 169 20.99 -17.81 -2.26
CA GLY A 169 20.72 -17.21 -3.57
C GLY A 169 19.64 -17.96 -4.36
N ILE A 170 19.71 -19.29 -4.40
CA ILE A 170 18.67 -20.12 -5.05
C ILE A 170 17.32 -19.95 -4.37
N PHE A 171 17.27 -19.94 -3.03
CA PHE A 171 16.03 -19.72 -2.29
C PHE A 171 15.37 -18.39 -2.66
N PHE A 172 16.13 -17.29 -2.70
CA PHE A 172 15.60 -15.98 -3.11
C PHE A 172 15.16 -15.94 -4.57
N LEU A 173 15.87 -16.60 -5.49
CA LEU A 173 15.43 -16.73 -6.89
C LEU A 173 14.07 -17.43 -7.01
N VAL A 174 13.88 -18.53 -6.29
CA VAL A 174 12.61 -19.28 -6.28
C VAL A 174 11.49 -18.44 -5.68
N GLN A 175 11.75 -17.74 -4.57
CA GLN A 175 10.79 -16.84 -3.95
C GLN A 175 10.37 -15.72 -4.92
N SER A 176 11.32 -15.14 -5.65
CA SER A 176 11.09 -14.08 -6.64
C SER A 176 10.17 -14.55 -7.79
N LEU A 177 10.36 -15.77 -8.31
CA LEU A 177 9.49 -16.36 -9.35
C LEU A 177 8.04 -16.53 -8.90
N SER A 178 7.81 -16.87 -7.64
CA SER A 178 6.46 -16.96 -7.06
C SER A 178 5.77 -15.58 -7.03
N GLY A 179 6.52 -14.52 -6.71
CA GLY A 179 6.07 -13.13 -6.77
C GLY A 179 5.73 -12.67 -8.19
N PHE A 180 6.52 -13.07 -9.19
CA PHE A 180 6.27 -12.77 -10.60
C PHE A 180 4.93 -13.32 -11.11
N SER A 181 4.59 -14.55 -10.72
CA SER A 181 3.33 -15.20 -11.10
C SER A 181 2.12 -14.46 -10.53
N ALA A 182 2.22 -13.95 -9.29
CA ALA A 182 1.20 -13.10 -8.69
C ALA A 182 1.03 -11.76 -9.45
N MET A 183 2.13 -11.16 -9.91
CA MET A 183 2.10 -9.93 -10.72
C MET A 183 1.39 -10.11 -12.08
N LYS A 184 1.66 -11.22 -12.78
CA LYS A 184 1.01 -11.51 -14.08
C LYS A 184 -0.51 -11.66 -13.94
N LYS A 185 -0.97 -12.30 -12.86
CA LYS A 185 -2.39 -12.47 -12.53
C LYS A 185 -3.08 -11.12 -12.28
N TYR A 186 -2.37 -10.15 -11.71
CA TYR A 186 -2.87 -8.80 -11.46
C TYR A 186 -2.98 -7.96 -12.75
N LYS A 187 -1.93 -7.93 -13.58
CA LYS A 187 -1.91 -7.20 -14.87
C LYS A 187 -3.01 -7.71 -15.83
N GLY A 188 -3.27 -9.02 -15.82
CA GLY A 188 -4.35 -9.65 -16.59
C GLY A 188 -5.76 -9.17 -16.20
N LYS A 189 -6.06 -9.09 -14.89
CA LYS A 189 -7.38 -8.63 -14.41
C LYS A 189 -7.64 -7.15 -14.72
N THR A 190 -6.61 -6.32 -14.63
CA THR A 190 -6.69 -4.88 -14.90
C THR A 190 -7.01 -4.60 -16.38
N LYS A 191 -6.45 -5.39 -17.30
CA LYS A 191 -6.71 -5.28 -18.75
C LYS A 191 -8.14 -5.70 -19.10
N VAL A 192 -8.64 -6.79 -18.51
CA VAL A 192 -10.03 -7.26 -18.73
C VAL A 192 -11.07 -6.28 -18.17
N SER A 193 -10.81 -5.65 -17.02
CA SER A 193 -11.67 -4.60 -16.45
C SER A 193 -11.78 -3.37 -17.34
N LYS A 194 -10.67 -2.89 -17.92
CA LYS A 194 -10.67 -1.76 -18.86
C LYS A 194 -11.45 -2.05 -20.15
N VAL A 195 -11.31 -3.26 -20.70
CA VAL A 195 -12.05 -3.68 -21.90
C VAL A 195 -13.55 -3.75 -21.62
N LYS A 196 -13.98 -4.34 -20.50
CA LYS A 196 -15.40 -4.39 -20.13
C LYS A 196 -16.01 -3.00 -19.89
N ALA A 197 -15.27 -2.10 -19.26
CA ALA A 197 -15.72 -0.72 -19.04
C ALA A 197 -15.83 0.12 -20.32
N GLN A 198 -15.12 -0.25 -21.39
CA GLN A 198 -15.23 0.39 -22.72
C GLN A 198 -16.42 -0.17 -23.51
N VAL A 199 -16.67 -1.48 -23.45
CA VAL A 199 -17.81 -2.13 -24.13
C VAL A 199 -19.16 -1.73 -23.52
N GLN A 200 -19.19 -1.34 -22.24
CA GLN A 200 -20.43 -0.93 -21.56
C GLN A 200 -20.74 0.57 -21.71
N LYS A 201 -19.87 1.31 -22.42
CA LYS A 201 -20.03 2.74 -22.77
C LYS A 201 -20.29 2.98 -24.26
N SER A 202 -20.38 1.91 -25.05
CA SER A 202 -20.72 1.89 -26.48
C SER A 202 -22.07 1.22 -26.66
#